data_AF-A0A9D5V2C5-F1
#
_entry.id   AF-A0A9D5V2C5-F1
#
_cell.length_a   1.000
_cell.length_b   1.000
_cell.length_c   1.000
_cell.angle_alpha   90.00
_cell.angle_beta   90.00
_cell.angle_gamma   90.00
#
_symmetry.space_group_name_H-M   'P 1'
#
loop_
_entity.id
_entity.type
_entity.pdbx_description
1 polymer ?
#
loop_
_entity_poly.entity_id
_entity_poly.type
_entity_poly.pdbx_seq_one_letter_code
_entity_poly.pdbx_strand_id
1 'polypeptide(L)' 'MLARYVEQWERDIERKGRQEGRQEGEANLLMRLLQRRFGHVPEWASEKIAKADMTSLEEWSLRIFEARSLGDVFENQ' A
#
# COMPACT_ATOMS: atom_id res chain seq x y z
N MET A 1 20.10 28.72 14.97
CA MET A 1 19.42 28.60 13.66
C MET A 1 19.66 27.22 13.05
N LEU A 2 20.90 26.82 12.75
CA LEU A 2 21.21 25.51 12.12
C LEU A 2 20.74 24.28 12.92
N ALA A 3 20.88 24.28 14.24
CA ALA A 3 20.43 23.16 15.08
C ALA A 3 18.94 22.82 14.91
N ARG A 4 18.08 23.84 14.78
CA ARG A 4 16.63 23.64 14.58
C ARG A 4 16.31 23.02 13.21
N TYR A 5 17.09 23.37 12.18
CA TYR A 5 16.95 22.77 10.86
C TYR A 5 17.34 21.29 10.91
N VAL A 6 18.47 20.94 11.54
CA VAL A 6 18.90 19.55 11.66
C VAL A 6 17.84 18.70 12.38
N GLU A 7 17.35 19.15 13.54
CA GLU A 7 16.29 18.43 14.26
C GLU A 7 14.99 18.28 13.45
N GLN A 8 14.63 19.31 12.67
CA GLN A 8 13.43 19.24 11.83
C GLN A 8 13.62 18.22 10.70
N TRP A 9 14.79 18.22 10.04
CA TRP A 9 15.11 17.28 8.97
C TRP A 9 15.14 15.83 9.48
N GLU A 10 15.70 15.57 10.67
CA GLU A 10 15.68 14.23 11.29
C GLU A 10 14.24 13.76 11.52
N ARG A 11 13.38 14.62 12.07
CA ARG A 11 11.95 14.32 12.28
C ARG A 11 11.21 14.08 10.96
N ASP A 12 11.51 14.85 9.93
CA ASP A 12 10.87 14.72 8.62
C ASP A 12 11.31 13.42 7.91
N ILE A 13 12.59 13.07 7.98
CA ILE A 13 13.12 11.80 7.44
C ILE A 13 12.52 10.61 8.18
N GLU A 14 12.47 10.63 9.51
CA GLU A 14 11.89 9.55 10.30
C GLU A 14 10.40 9.37 9.98
N ARG A 15 9.65 10.48 9.84
CA ARG A 15 8.23 10.44 9.47
C ARG A 15 8.04 9.86 8.06
N LYS A 16 8.85 10.30 7.10
CA LYS A 16 8.81 9.82 5.72
C LYS A 16 9.13 8.33 5.65
N GLY A 17 10.20 7.89 6.30
CA GLY A 17 10.58 6.46 6.36
C GLY A 17 9.50 5.59 7.02
N ARG A 18 8.85 6.08 8.09
CA ARG A 18 7.69 5.38 8.68
C ARG A 18 6.48 5.33 7.74
N GLN A 19 6.26 6.35 6.93
CA GLN A 19 5.16 6.36 5.97
C GLN A 19 5.43 5.39 4.82
N GLU A 20 6.62 5.45 4.23
CA GLU A 20 7.05 4.55 3.16
C GLU A 20 7.02 3.09 3.63
N GLY A 21 7.58 2.79 4.80
CA GLY A 21 7.57 1.43 5.34
C GLY A 21 6.16 0.88 5.64
N ARG A 22 5.21 1.74 6.03
CA ARG A 22 3.80 1.33 6.19
C ARG A 22 3.14 1.04 4.85
N GLN A 23 3.35 1.89 3.85
CA GLN A 23 2.79 1.71 2.52
C GLN A 23 3.34 0.44 1.84
N GLU A 24 4.66 0.23 1.90
CA GLU A 24 5.31 -0.99 1.40
C GLU A 24 4.80 -2.24 2.15
N GLY A 25 4.64 -2.15 3.47
CA GLY A 25 4.10 -3.23 4.29
C GLY A 25 2.68 -3.62 3.88
N GLU A 26 1.81 -2.63 3.72
CA GLU A 26 0.41 -2.83 3.32
C GLU A 26 0.31 -3.40 1.90
N ALA A 27 1.09 -2.87 0.94
CA ALA A 27 1.14 -3.38 -0.43
C ALA A 27 1.59 -4.85 -0.48
N ASN A 28 2.63 -5.20 0.28
CA ASN A 28 3.12 -6.58 0.38
C ASN A 28 2.10 -7.52 1.03
N LEU A 29 1.40 -7.06 2.06
CA LEU A 29 0.35 -7.84 2.71
C LEU A 29 -0.82 -8.07 1.75
N LEU A 30 -1.29 -7.01 1.09
CA LEU A 30 -2.37 -7.08 0.11
C LEU A 30 -2.05 -8.06 -1.01
N MET A 31 -0.83 -8.00 -1.57
CA MET A 31 -0.36 -8.95 -2.57
C MET A 31 -0.49 -10.41 -2.10
N ARG A 32 -0.05 -10.70 -0.88
CA ARG A 32 -0.12 -12.06 -0.30
C ARG A 32 -1.57 -12.51 -0.08
N LEU A 33 -2.45 -11.61 0.34
CA LEU A 33 -3.87 -11.90 0.52
C LEU A 33 -4.56 -12.19 -0.82
N LEU A 34 -4.28 -11.40 -1.86
CA LEU A 34 -4.79 -11.63 -3.21
C LEU A 34 -4.28 -12.96 -3.78
N GLN A 35 -2.99 -13.26 -3.62
CA GLN A 35 -2.43 -14.54 -4.02
C GLN A 35 -3.10 -15.71 -3.30
N ARG A 36 -3.35 -15.56 -2.00
CA ARG A 36 -4.00 -16.60 -1.19
C ARG A 36 -5.45 -16.85 -1.60
N ARG A 37 -6.17 -15.79 -1.98
CA ARG A 37 -7.62 -15.86 -2.29
C ARG A 37 -7.90 -16.22 -3.75
N PHE A 38 -7.13 -15.66 -4.67
CA PHE A 38 -7.39 -15.74 -6.12
C PHE A 38 -6.33 -16.53 -6.88
N GLY A 39 -5.23 -16.94 -6.23
CA GLY A 39 -4.14 -17.66 -6.87
C GLY A 39 -3.16 -16.74 -7.59
N HIS A 40 -2.98 -16.92 -8.89
CA HIS A 40 -2.06 -16.07 -9.65
C HIS A 40 -2.57 -14.62 -9.69
N VAL A 41 -1.74 -13.68 -9.24
CA VAL A 41 -2.01 -12.23 -9.38
C VAL A 41 -1.35 -11.75 -10.68
N PRO A 42 -2.14 -11.33 -11.68
CA PRO A 42 -1.64 -10.86 -12.96
C PRO A 42 -0.89 -9.53 -12.83
N GLU A 43 -0.02 -9.25 -13.79
CA GLU A 43 0.89 -8.10 -13.79
C GLU A 43 0.16 -6.76 -13.59
N TRP A 44 -0.98 -6.55 -14.28
CA TRP A 44 -1.78 -5.33 -14.14
C TRP A 44 -2.21 -5.05 -12.70
N ALA A 45 -2.55 -6.08 -11.92
CA ALA A 45 -2.97 -5.93 -10.53
C ALA A 45 -1.76 -5.63 -9.65
N SER A 46 -0.64 -6.29 -9.91
CA SER A 46 0.60 -6.07 -9.18
C SER A 46 1.16 -4.65 -9.38
N GLU A 47 1.06 -4.11 -10.60
CA GLU A 47 1.44 -2.73 -10.87
C GLU A 47 0.51 -1.72 -10.21
N LYS A 48 -0.80 -2.01 -10.16
CA LYS A 48 -1.78 -1.14 -9.49
C LYS A 48 -1.45 -1.03 -7.99
N ILE A 49 -1.12 -2.16 -7.35
CA ILE A 49 -0.70 -2.21 -5.94
C ILE A 49 0.62 -1.47 -5.71
N ALA A 50 1.62 -1.65 -6.58
CA ALA A 50 2.92 -1.01 -6.43
C ALA A 50 2.87 0.53 -6.53
N LYS A 51 1.87 1.08 -7.24
CA LYS A 51 1.69 2.52 -7.46
C LYS A 51 0.63 3.14 -6.54
N ALA A 52 -0.06 2.33 -5.75
CA ALA A 52 -1.17 2.77 -4.92
C ALA A 52 -0.71 3.55 -3.70
N ASP A 53 -1.48 4.57 -3.32
CA ASP A 53 -1.31 5.25 -2.05
C ASP A 53 -1.88 4.44 -0.88
N MET A 54 -1.61 4.87 0.35
CA MET A 54 -2.06 4.16 1.55
C MET A 54 -3.59 3.98 1.58
N THR A 55 -4.35 5.02 1.21
CA THR A 55 -5.82 4.99 1.21
C THR A 55 -6.35 3.89 0.30
N SER A 56 -5.81 3.80 -0.92
CA SER A 56 -6.18 2.78 -1.90
C SER A 56 -5.88 1.38 -1.38
N LEU A 57 -4.69 1.19 -0.78
CA LEU A 57 -4.28 -0.09 -0.22
C LEU A 57 -5.20 -0.54 0.93
N GLU A 58 -5.55 0.37 1.84
CA GLU A 58 -6.48 0.10 2.94
C GLU A 58 -7.88 -0.28 2.43
N GLU A 59 -8.41 0.46 1.46
CA GLU A 59 -9.71 0.15 0.85
C GLU A 59 -9.72 -1.23 0.19
N TRP A 60 -8.68 -1.56 -0.59
CA TRP A 60 -8.57 -2.86 -1.24
C TRP A 60 -8.39 -4.00 -0.24
N SER A 61 -7.62 -3.78 0.85
CA SER A 61 -7.46 -4.73 1.95
C SER A 61 -8.82 -5.10 2.58
N LEU A 62 -9.74 -4.15 2.71
CA LEU A 62 -11.10 -4.41 3.21
C LEU A 62 -11.98 -5.10 2.15
N ARG A 63 -11.88 -4.70 0.88
CA ARG A 63 -12.70 -5.28 -0.19
C ARG A 63 -12.39 -6.73 -0.50
N ILE A 64 -11.20 -7.23 -0.15
CA ILE A 64 -10.83 -8.64 -0.31
C ILE A 64 -11.89 -9.58 0.29
N PHE A 65 -12.55 -9.21 1.38
CA PHE A 65 -13.52 -10.09 2.03
C PHE A 65 -14.81 -10.29 1.22
N GLU A 66 -15.18 -9.33 0.39
CA GLU A 66 -16.48 -9.28 -0.30
C GLU A 66 -16.36 -9.48 -1.82
N ALA A 67 -15.22 -9.12 -2.40
CA ALA A 67 -14.93 -9.23 -3.83
C ALA A 67 -15.18 -10.65 -4.37
N ARG A 68 -15.75 -10.82 -5.57
CA ARG A 68 -15.90 -12.15 -6.21
C ARG A 68 -14.78 -12.44 -7.21
N SER A 69 -14.11 -11.40 -7.68
CA SER A 69 -12.97 -11.48 -8.58
C SER A 69 -11.84 -10.54 -8.16
N LEU A 70 -10.66 -10.69 -8.77
CA LEU A 70 -9.59 -9.70 -8.63
C LEU A 70 -10.06 -8.30 -9.07
N GLY A 71 -10.86 -8.21 -10.14
CA GLY A 71 -11.38 -6.94 -10.64
C GLY A 71 -12.19 -6.19 -9.59
N ASP A 72 -13.09 -6.90 -8.90
CA ASP A 72 -13.98 -6.34 -7.87
C ASP A 72 -13.22 -5.68 -6.71
N VAL A 73 -12.00 -6.15 -6.39
CA VAL A 73 -11.15 -5.52 -5.38
C VAL A 73 -10.80 -4.08 -5.79
N PHE A 74 -10.55 -3.87 -7.08
CA PHE A 74 -10.03 -2.62 -7.64
C PHE A 74 -11.12 -1.73 -8.27
N GLU A 75 -12.41 -2.09 -8.21
CA GLU A 75 -13.52 -1.26 -8.70
C GLU A 75 -13.63 0.05 -7.89
N ASN A 76 -13.94 1.18 -8.52
CA ASN A 76 -13.89 2.57 -7.99
C ASN A 76 -12.54 3.31 -8.10
N GLN A 77 -11.61 2.84 -8.95
CA GLN A 77 -10.47 3.62 -9.45
C GLN A 77 -10.21 3.39 -10.93
#